data_AF-A0A3M0YHV2-F1
#
_entry.id   AF-A0A3M0YHV2-F1
#
_cell.length_a   1.000
_cell.length_b   1.000
_cell.length_c   1.000
_cell.angle_alpha   90.00
_cell.angle_beta   90.00
_cell.angle_gamma   90.00
#
_symmetry.space_group_name_H-M   'P 1'
#
loop_
_entity.id
_entity.type
_entity.pdbx_description
1 polymer ?
#
loop_
_entity_poly.entity_id
_entity_poly.type
_entity_poly.pdbx_seq_one_letter_code
_entity_poly.pdbx_strand_id
1 'polypeptide(L)' 'MTDLFTPIAIGPLRLPNRIFMAPMTRNRAPDTVPN' A
#
# COMPACT_ATOMS: atom_id res chain seq x y z
N MET A 1 -0.02 21.54 8.09
CA MET A 1 0.79 20.49 8.76
C MET A 1 0.56 19.19 8.02
N THR A 2 1.61 18.53 7.51
CA THR A 2 1.49 17.21 6.88
C THR A 2 1.67 16.16 7.97
N ASP A 3 0.60 15.46 8.33
CA ASP A 3 0.61 14.48 9.42
C ASP A 3 0.36 13.06 8.88
N LEU A 4 1.01 12.06 9.49
CA LEU A 4 1.04 10.68 9.00
C LEU A 4 -0.35 10.02 9.00
N PHE A 5 -1.22 10.41 9.93
CA PHE A 5 -2.54 9.81 10.08
C PHE A 5 -3.65 10.64 9.45
N THR A 6 -3.31 11.71 8.73
CA THR A 6 -4.32 12.50 8.01
C THR A 6 -4.72 11.84 6.69
N PRO A 7 -6.02 11.84 6.33
CA PRO A 7 -6.48 11.33 5.06
C PRO A 7 -5.82 12.01 3.85
N ILE A 8 -5.69 11.26 2.76
CA ILE A 8 -5.16 11.74 1.48
C ILE A 8 -5.97 11.18 0.31
N ALA A 9 -6.17 11.98 -0.74
CA ALA A 9 -6.76 11.52 -2.00
C ALA A 9 -5.64 11.14 -2.98
N ILE A 10 -5.75 9.95 -3.60
CA ILE A 10 -4.83 9.46 -4.63
C ILE A 10 -5.67 9.00 -5.82
N GLY A 11 -5.73 9.82 -6.87
CA GLY A 11 -6.65 9.60 -7.98
C GLY A 11 -8.11 9.52 -7.48
N PRO A 12 -8.87 8.47 -7.82
CA PRO A 12 -10.26 8.30 -7.37
C PRO A 12 -10.39 7.76 -5.93
N LEU A 13 -9.28 7.34 -5.30
CA LEU A 13 -9.31 6.72 -3.98
C LEU A 13 -9.06 7.74 -2.87
N ARG A 14 -9.80 7.60 -1.76
CA ARG A 14 -9.60 8.36 -0.53
C ARG A 14 -9.08 7.42 0.56
N LEU A 15 -7.85 7.64 0.98
CA LEU A 15 -7.16 6.81 1.96
C LEU A 15 -7.16 7.48 3.34
N PRO A 16 -7.29 6.72 4.44
CA PRO A 16 -7.44 7.28 5.78
C PRO A 16 -6.12 7.79 6.38
N ASN A 17 -4.97 7.35 5.87
CA ASN A 17 -3.64 7.72 6.37
C ASN A 17 -2.62 7.76 5.23
N ARG A 18 -1.39 8.15 5.56
CA ARG A 18 -0.26 8.28 4.63
C ARG A 18 0.80 7.19 4.85
N ILE A 19 0.42 6.07 5.46
CA ILE A 19 1.29 4.93 5.74
C ILE A 19 1.06 3.89 4.64
N PHE A 20 2.05 3.70 3.78
CA PHE A 20 1.97 2.79 2.65
C PHE A 20 2.85 1.56 2.86
N MET A 21 2.39 0.41 2.34
CA MET A 21 3.21 -0.78 2.22
C MET A 21 4.06 -0.66 0.95
N ALA A 22 5.38 -0.60 1.11
CA ALA A 22 6.29 -0.64 -0.03
C ALA A 22 6.19 -2.01 -0.75
N PRO A 23 6.32 -2.05 -2.08
CA PRO A 23 6.40 -3.32 -2.80
C PRO A 23 7.70 -4.04 -2.42
N MET A 24 7.58 -5.30 -2.01
CA MET A 24 8.71 -6.12 -1.58
C MET A 24 8.62 -7.51 -2.20
N THR A 25 9.66 -7.92 -2.94
CA THR A 25 9.77 -9.29 -3.48
C THR A 25 9.93 -10.28 -2.34
N ARG A 26 8.98 -11.22 -2.22
CA ARG A 26 9.02 -12.27 -1.19
C ARG A 26 9.48 -13.64 -1.71
N ASN A 27 9.44 -13.84 -3.03
CA ASN A 27 9.78 -15.11 -3.70
C ASN A 27 9.03 -16.33 -3.12
N ARG A 28 7.71 -16.22 -2.94
CA ARG A 28 6.84 -17.22 -2.30
C ARG A 28 5.58 -17.52 -3.11
N ALA A 29 5.72 -17.63 -4.44
CA ALA A 29 4.64 -17.98 -5.34
C ALA A 29 5.00 -19.27 -6.12
N PRO A 30 4.68 -20.47 -5.60
CA PRO A 30 4.89 -21.72 -6.32
C PRO A 30 4.09 -21.72 -7.62
N ASP A 31 4.68 -22.19 -8.73
CA ASP A 31 4.07 -22.18 -10.06
C ASP A 31 3.51 -20.82 -10.51
N THR A 32 4.08 -19.72 -10.00
CA THR A 32 3.59 -18.33 -10.21
C THR A 32 2.21 -18.05 -9.61
N VAL A 33 1.69 -18.96 -8.79
CA VAL A 33 0.39 -18.84 -8.10
C VAL A 33 0.61 -18.35 -6.65
N PRO A 34 -0.16 -17.36 -6.18
CA PRO A 34 -0.15 -16.98 -4.76
C PRO A 34 -0.56 -18.15 -3.85
N ASN A 35 0.13 -18.32 -2.73
CA ASN A 35 -0.26 -19.23 -1.65
C ASN A 35 -1.34 -18.64 -0.75
#